data_AF-A0A924LRU3-F1
#
_entry.id   AF-A0A924LRU3-F1
#
_cell.length_a   1.000
_cell.length_b   1.000
_cell.length_c   1.000
_cell.angle_alpha   90.00
_cell.angle_beta   90.00
_cell.angle_gamma   90.00
#
_symmetry.space_group_name_H-M   'P 1'
#
loop_
_entity.id
_entity.type
_entity.pdbx_description
1 polymer ?
#
loop_
_entity_poly.entity_id
_entity_poly.type
_entity_poly.pdbx_seq_one_letter_code
_entity_poly.pdbx_strand_id
1 'polypeptide(L)'
;MPPPRSPTSEPDEPRLLLAVDAPSLLHRNHHARAGTGLVDRAGRPVWALHGMVRQILEAIDQFTPDAVVFGLDDRTSSVRARAYP
;
A
#
# COMPACT_ATOMS: atom_id res chain seq x y z
N MET A 1 17.70 38.71 20.26
CA MET A 1 17.80 37.42 20.97
C MET A 1 16.44 36.73 20.84
N PRO A 2 16.33 35.55 20.20
CA PRO A 2 15.06 34.85 20.18
C PRO A 2 14.70 34.38 21.60
N PRO A 3 13.41 34.32 21.98
CA PRO A 3 12.99 33.88 23.30
C PRO A 3 13.34 32.40 23.53
N PRO A 4 13.59 31.99 24.78
CA PRO A 4 13.85 30.58 25.10
C PRO A 4 12.62 29.73 24.82
N ARG A 5 12.79 28.59 24.15
CA ARG A 5 11.72 27.60 23.95
C ARG A 5 11.39 26.97 25.30
N SER A 6 10.12 27.01 25.71
CA SER A 6 9.65 26.39 26.95
C SER A 6 9.82 24.85 26.90
N PRO A 7 10.28 24.19 27.97
CA PRO A 7 10.43 22.74 28.01
C PRO A 7 9.16 22.09 28.56
N THR A 8 8.22 21.73 27.68
CA THR A 8 7.21 20.70 27.96
C THR A 8 6.57 20.29 26.65
N SER A 9 7.17 19.31 25.99
CA SER A 9 6.49 18.48 25.02
C SER A 9 6.84 17.07 25.43
N GLU A 10 5.86 16.31 25.93
CA GLU A 10 6.01 14.86 25.89
C GLU A 10 6.34 14.49 24.44
N PRO A 11 7.27 13.55 24.20
CA PRO A 11 7.56 13.13 22.84
C PRO A 11 6.25 12.70 22.18
N ASP A 12 5.90 13.35 21.06
CA ASP A 12 4.73 12.98 20.26
C ASP A 12 4.86 11.48 19.96
N GLU A 13 3.82 10.70 20.26
CA GLU A 13 3.85 9.26 20.04
C GLU A 13 4.17 9.00 18.56
N PRO A 14 5.15 8.12 18.25
CA PRO A 14 5.59 7.94 16.88
C PRO A 14 4.44 7.43 16.02
N ARG A 15 4.03 8.23 15.04
CA ARG A 15 2.97 7.88 14.09
C ARG A 15 3.45 6.84 13.09
N LEU A 16 2.60 5.87 12.78
CA LEU A 16 2.86 4.77 11.87
C LEU A 16 2.15 4.98 10.52
N LEU A 17 2.92 4.99 9.44
CA LEU A 17 2.42 4.99 8.06
C LEU A 17 2.62 3.62 7.43
N LEU A 18 1.53 3.01 6.96
CA LEU A 18 1.59 1.82 6.12
C LEU A 18 1.66 2.23 4.64
N ALA A 19 2.84 2.07 4.03
CA ALA A 19 3.05 2.33 2.61
C ALA A 19 2.96 1.03 1.79
N VAL A 20 2.05 0.99 0.83
CA VAL A 20 1.75 -0.20 0.02
C VAL A 20 2.08 0.05 -1.44
N ASP A 21 2.97 -0.77 -2.01
CA ASP A 21 3.12 -0.90 -3.45
C ASP A 21 1.98 -1.76 -4.01
N ALA A 22 0.92 -1.11 -4.50
CA ALA A 22 -0.29 -1.80 -4.92
C ALA A 22 -0.09 -2.65 -6.19
N PRO A 23 0.57 -2.17 -7.27
CA PRO A 23 0.85 -3.00 -8.45
C PRO A 23 1.61 -4.28 -8.11
N SER A 24 2.70 -4.18 -7.33
CA SER A 24 3.48 -5.35 -6.94
C SER A 24 2.68 -6.32 -6.07
N LEU A 25 1.87 -5.81 -5.14
CA LEU A 25 1.03 -6.65 -4.28
C LEU A 25 -0.09 -7.36 -5.06
N LEU A 26 -0.72 -6.66 -6.00
CA LEU A 26 -1.73 -7.22 -6.88
C LEU A 26 -1.15 -8.31 -7.77
N HIS A 27 0.03 -8.07 -8.34
CA HIS A 27 0.74 -9.03 -9.19
C HIS A 27 1.09 -10.32 -8.42
N ARG A 28 1.61 -10.19 -7.19
CA ARG A 28 1.87 -11.36 -6.33
C ARG A 28 0.62 -12.16 -6.04
N ASN A 29 -0.48 -11.50 -5.69
CA ASN A 29 -1.75 -12.17 -5.42
C ASN A 29 -2.37 -12.80 -6.68
N HIS A 30 -2.15 -12.22 -7.86
CA HIS A 30 -2.57 -12.82 -9.11
C HIS A 30 -1.94 -14.20 -9.30
N HIS A 31 -0.61 -14.31 -9.17
CA HIS A 31 0.10 -15.57 -9.35
C HIS A 31 -0.15 -16.57 -8.22
N ALA A 32 -0.26 -16.09 -6.98
CA ALA A 32 -0.51 -16.97 -5.83
C ALA A 32 -1.94 -17.54 -5.79
N ARG A 33 -2.93 -16.84 -6.37
CA ARG A 33 -4.35 -17.18 -6.24
C ARG A 33 -5.07 -17.46 -7.56
N ALA A 34 -4.37 -17.51 -8.69
CA ALA A 34 -4.96 -17.85 -9.98
C ALA A 34 -5.74 -19.17 -9.95
N GLY A 35 -5.24 -20.18 -9.22
CA GLY A 35 -5.89 -21.48 -9.08
C GLY A 35 -7.22 -21.48 -8.32
N THR A 36 -7.59 -20.37 -7.65
CA THR A 36 -8.86 -20.29 -6.90
C THR A 36 -10.09 -20.13 -7.79
N GLY A 37 -9.92 -19.65 -9.03
CA GLY A 37 -11.03 -19.40 -9.95
C GLY A 37 -12.04 -18.35 -9.44
N LEU A 38 -11.68 -17.51 -8.46
CA LEU A 38 -12.62 -16.56 -7.86
C LEU A 38 -13.03 -15.47 -8.87
N VAL A 39 -14.34 -15.36 -9.11
CA VAL A 39 -14.95 -14.39 -10.03
C VAL A 39 -16.01 -13.53 -9.34
N ASP A 40 -16.29 -12.35 -9.92
CA ASP A 40 -17.43 -11.51 -9.52
C ASP A 40 -18.76 -11.98 -10.14
N ARG A 41 -19.84 -11.25 -9.89
CA ARG A 41 -21.18 -11.55 -10.42
C ARG A 41 -21.28 -11.48 -11.94
N ALA A 42 -20.36 -10.80 -12.61
CA ALA A 42 -20.28 -10.70 -14.06
C ALA A 42 -19.31 -11.75 -14.65
N GLY A 43 -18.79 -12.67 -13.82
CA GLY A 43 -17.83 -13.69 -14.25
C GLY A 43 -16.41 -13.17 -14.45
N ARG A 44 -16.09 -11.95 -13.99
CA ARG A 44 -14.75 -11.38 -14.14
C ARG A 44 -13.82 -11.88 -13.04
N PRO A 45 -12.56 -12.25 -13.36
CA PRO A 45 -11.51 -12.56 -12.39
C PRO A 45 -11.35 -11.52 -11.28
N VAL A 46 -11.41 -11.95 -10.01
CA VAL A 46 -11.18 -11.05 -8.86
C VAL A 46 -10.21 -11.62 -7.81
N TRP A 47 -9.65 -12.81 -8.02
CA TRP A 47 -8.75 -13.45 -7.04
C TRP A 47 -7.57 -12.56 -6.60
N ALA A 48 -6.97 -11.84 -7.54
CA ALA A 48 -5.83 -10.95 -7.27
C ALA A 48 -6.24 -9.79 -6.37
N LEU A 49 -7.33 -9.11 -6.74
CA LEU A 49 -7.89 -7.97 -5.99
C LEU A 49 -8.33 -8.40 -4.60
N HIS A 50 -9.07 -9.50 -4.51
CA HIS A 50 -9.53 -10.06 -3.25
C HIS A 50 -8.36 -10.43 -2.32
N GLY A 51 -7.31 -11.06 -2.86
CA GLY A 51 -6.10 -11.37 -2.10
C GLY A 51 -5.37 -10.13 -1.60
N MET A 52 -5.18 -9.14 -2.48
CA MET A 52 -4.53 -7.89 -2.13
C MET A 52 -5.29 -7.15 -1.00
N VAL A 53 -6.60 -6.97 -1.14
CA VAL A 53 -7.42 -6.27 -0.12
C VAL A 53 -7.36 -7.01 1.21
N ARG A 54 -7.51 -8.34 1.22
CA ARG A 54 -7.41 -9.13 2.45
C ARG A 54 -6.05 -8.95 3.12
N GLN A 55 -4.96 -9.02 2.37
CA GLN A 55 -3.61 -8.88 2.90
C GLN A 55 -3.36 -7.47 3.48
N ILE A 56 -3.95 -6.44 2.88
CA ILE A 56 -3.90 -5.07 3.41
C ILE A 56 -4.68 -4.97 4.72
N LEU A 57 -5.88 -5.56 4.80
CA LEU A 57 -6.68 -5.57 6.03
C LEU A 57 -5.94 -6.31 7.15
N GLU A 58 -5.34 -7.46 6.85
CA GLU A 58 -4.51 -8.21 7.80
C GLU A 58 -3.33 -7.36 8.33
N ALA A 59 -2.70 -6.55 7.47
CA ALA A 59 -1.65 -5.62 7.89
C ALA A 59 -2.19 -4.46 8.73
N ILE A 60 -3.35 -3.89 8.39
CA ILE A 60 -3.98 -2.83 9.18
C ILE A 60 -4.33 -3.35 10.58
N ASP A 61 -4.91 -4.54 10.68
CA ASP A 61 -5.27 -5.15 11.95
C ASP A 61 -4.03 -5.47 12.80
N GLN A 62 -2.92 -5.88 12.15
CA GLN A 62 -1.68 -6.20 12.85
C GLN A 62 -0.93 -4.97 13.37
N PHE A 63 -0.91 -3.88 12.59
CA PHE A 63 -0.04 -2.75 12.84
C PHE A 63 -0.76 -1.51 13.35
N THR A 64 -2.10 -1.44 13.23
CA THR A 64 -2.92 -0.29 13.60
C THR A 64 -2.31 1.05 13.14
N PRO A 65 -1.99 1.21 11.85
CA PRO A 65 -1.31 2.40 11.36
C PRO A 65 -2.22 3.63 11.43
N ASP A 66 -1.64 4.80 11.69
CA ASP A 66 -2.33 6.09 11.66
C ASP A 66 -2.78 6.49 10.25
N ALA A 67 -2.07 6.00 9.23
CA ALA A 67 -2.38 6.27 7.84
C ALA A 67 -1.95 5.09 6.94
N VAL A 68 -2.64 4.97 5.80
CA VAL A 68 -2.29 4.03 4.73
C VAL A 68 -2.13 4.81 3.44
N VAL A 69 -1.05 4.58 2.72
CA VAL A 69 -0.84 5.16 1.38
C VAL A 69 -0.60 4.06 0.35
N PHE A 70 -1.30 4.17 -0.78
CA PHE A 70 -1.12 3.26 -1.92
C PHE A 70 -0.28 3.95 -2.99
N GLY A 71 0.89 3.39 -3.25
CA GLY A 71 1.68 3.71 -4.44
C GLY A 71 1.03 3.06 -5.66
N LEU A 72 0.64 3.88 -6.62
CA LEU A 72 0.20 3.46 -7.95
C LEU A 72 1.24 3.88 -8.97
N ASP A 73 1.56 2.98 -9.90
CA ASP A 73 2.52 3.24 -10.95
C ASP A 73 1.85 3.88 -12.16
N ASP A 74 2.57 4.79 -12.83
CA ASP A 74 2.16 5.34 -14.12
C ASP A 74 2.51 4.33 -15.21
N ARG A 75 1.49 3.72 -15.80
CA ARG A 75 1.66 2.74 -16.88
C ARG A 75 2.08 3.35 -18.22
N THR A 76 2.01 4.68 -18.35
CA THR A 76 2.21 5.38 -19.62
C THR A 76 3.57 6.04 -19.72
N SER A 77 4.14 6.47 -18.59
CA SER A 77 5.39 7.20 -18.58
C SER A 77 6.33 6.73 -17.50
N SER A 78 7.62 6.62 -17.85
CA SER A 78 8.69 6.34 -16.89
C SER A 78 9.87 7.24 -17.19
N VAL A 79 10.20 8.12 -16.25
CA VAL A 79 11.40 8.98 -16.34
C VAL A 79 12.65 8.11 -16.47
N ARG A 80 12.70 6.97 -15.76
CA ARG A 80 13.82 6.03 -15.83
C ARG A 80 13.92 5.40 -17.22
N ALA A 81 12.82 4.92 -17.80
CA ALA A 81 12.84 4.35 -19.15
C ALA A 81 13.22 5.39 -20.22
N ARG A 82 12.82 6.66 -20.04
CA ARG A 82 13.23 7.75 -20.94
C ARG A 82 14.72 8.06 -20.84
N ALA A 83 15.29 7.99 -19.63
CA ALA A 83 16.70 8.26 -19.40
C ALA A 83 17.63 7.10 -19.78
N TYR A 84 17.14 5.85 -19.73
CA TYR A 84 17.89 4.62 -20.01
C TYR A 84 17.08 3.68 -20.94
N PRO A 85 17.16 3.87 -22.28
CA PRO A 85 16.46 3.04 -23.26
C PRO A 85 17.12 1.67 -23.50
#